data_AF-A0A132EZV7-F1
#
_entry.id   AF-A0A132EZV7-F1
#
_cell.length_a   1.000
_cell.length_b   1.000
_cell.length_c   1.000
_cell.angle_alpha   90.00
_cell.angle_beta   90.00
_cell.angle_gamma   90.00
#
_symmetry.space_group_name_H-M   'P 1'
#
loop_
_entity.id
_entity.type
_entity.pdbx_description
1 polymer ?
#
loop_
_entity_poly.entity_id
_entity_poly.type
_entity_poly.pdbx_seq_one_letter_code
_entity_poly.pdbx_strand_id
1 'polypeptide(L)'
;MTIVTSWLRLSDEAAESTLPADLRARDSFAARDCGWVEQMVPFIGSHATPGGWIVDPFCGFGTTLVAAARCGVPALGVEIDAQRVRFARERLARAGTTPARHPVLAGDLSRAATQAAARDAGGPFTLCLTSVPYFGCDERLGAADGQLYGIAHYATFLERMRDVFAGVHALLEPGGWCIAMAQNLRLGGRFVPLAWDVARLLGERFVLHEERVLVYERAGGPAPHGNGPTDRTHEYALVCRKAPLASDVDAARALLAALARDGFAFAVFGGFARQLAADATDATDATAPLNDVDLVVPPDDAGLSRLLQWLDADGFSIESWNSRITPPVAAAALRYRHYFRARRVDARGRLLQVDVTVAETHEGFAACAAANPA
;
A
#
# COMPACT_ATOMS: atom_id res chain seq x y z
N MET A 1 -3.13 -16.27 -27.42
CA MET A 1 -2.54 -16.19 -26.07
C MET A 1 -1.65 -14.98 -26.04
N THR A 2 -2.08 -13.91 -25.39
CA THR A 2 -1.28 -12.68 -25.25
C THR A 2 -0.11 -12.97 -24.33
N ILE A 3 1.11 -12.70 -24.80
CA ILE A 3 2.36 -12.94 -24.07
C ILE A 3 2.31 -12.10 -22.78
N VAL A 4 2.45 -12.75 -21.62
CA VAL A 4 2.67 -12.06 -20.34
C VAL A 4 4.05 -11.44 -20.42
N THR A 5 4.12 -10.18 -20.81
CA THR A 5 5.35 -9.40 -20.81
C THR A 5 5.45 -8.70 -19.46
N SER A 6 6.64 -8.77 -18.83
CA SER A 6 6.93 -8.03 -17.60
C SER A 6 7.04 -6.51 -17.80
N TRP A 7 6.83 -6.05 -19.04
CA TRP A 7 6.90 -4.65 -19.43
C TRP A 7 5.77 -4.28 -20.39
N LEU A 8 5.31 -3.03 -20.29
CA LEU A 8 4.39 -2.41 -21.23
C LEU A 8 5.12 -1.27 -21.94
N ARG A 9 5.25 -1.36 -23.26
CA ARG A 9 5.81 -0.27 -24.07
C ARG A 9 4.69 0.64 -24.55
N LEU A 10 4.84 1.91 -24.27
CA LEU A 10 3.94 2.98 -24.62
C LEU A 10 4.64 3.82 -25.71
N SER A 11 4.23 3.61 -26.95
CA SER A 11 4.85 4.24 -28.13
C SER A 11 4.20 5.57 -28.48
N ASP A 12 2.88 5.65 -28.36
CA ASP A 12 2.07 6.80 -28.74
C ASP A 12 0.95 7.03 -27.71
N GLU A 13 0.69 8.30 -27.39
CA GLU A 13 -0.50 8.73 -26.62
C GLU A 13 -1.62 9.04 -27.61
N ALA A 14 -2.80 8.42 -27.47
CA ALA A 14 -3.87 8.67 -28.43
C ALA A 14 -4.42 10.11 -28.27
N ALA A 15 -4.65 10.77 -29.40
CA ALA A 15 -5.04 12.18 -29.43
C ALA A 15 -6.38 12.42 -28.71
N GLU A 16 -7.30 11.45 -28.80
CA GLU A 16 -8.60 11.49 -28.13
C GLU A 16 -8.53 11.34 -26.60
N SER A 17 -7.38 10.90 -26.04
CA SER A 17 -7.19 10.67 -24.59
C SER A 17 -6.35 11.74 -23.94
N THR A 18 -5.50 12.36 -24.74
CA THR A 18 -4.54 13.37 -24.31
C THR A 18 -5.30 14.50 -23.61
N LEU A 19 -4.71 15.07 -22.56
CA LEU A 19 -5.31 16.23 -21.89
C LEU A 19 -5.57 17.36 -22.91
N PRO A 20 -6.80 17.90 -23.01
CA PRO A 20 -7.12 19.00 -23.90
C PRO A 20 -6.17 20.20 -23.73
N ALA A 21 -5.76 20.81 -24.84
CA ALA A 21 -4.73 21.84 -24.86
C ALA A 21 -5.10 23.09 -24.02
N ASP A 22 -6.39 23.44 -23.98
CA ASP A 22 -6.89 24.56 -23.19
C ASP A 22 -6.86 24.27 -21.67
N LEU A 23 -7.14 23.03 -21.26
CA LEU A 23 -6.98 22.61 -19.87
C LEU A 23 -5.52 22.62 -19.45
N ARG A 24 -4.63 22.13 -20.33
CA ARG A 24 -3.18 22.17 -20.12
C ARG A 24 -2.66 23.60 -19.96
N ALA A 25 -3.15 24.53 -20.77
CA ALA A 25 -2.73 25.94 -20.71
C ALA A 25 -3.21 26.69 -19.46
N ARG A 26 -4.32 26.24 -18.85
CA ARG A 26 -4.85 26.80 -17.60
C ARG A 26 -4.16 26.26 -16.34
N ASP A 27 -3.32 25.24 -16.48
CA ASP A 27 -2.61 24.64 -15.36
C ASP A 27 -1.32 25.39 -15.03
N SER A 28 -1.11 25.75 -13.77
CA SER A 28 0.11 26.41 -13.30
C SER A 28 1.35 25.52 -13.45
N PHE A 29 1.17 24.20 -13.50
CA PHE A 29 2.24 23.22 -13.72
C PHE A 29 2.33 22.72 -15.18
N ALA A 30 1.62 23.35 -16.11
CA ALA A 30 1.56 22.98 -17.54
C ALA A 30 1.23 21.50 -17.79
N ALA A 31 0.52 20.87 -16.85
CA ALA A 31 0.12 19.46 -16.83
C ALA A 31 1.28 18.47 -17.05
N ARG A 32 2.50 18.80 -16.58
CA ARG A 32 3.70 17.95 -16.72
C ARG A 32 3.57 16.61 -15.99
N ASP A 33 2.70 16.56 -15.00
CA ASP A 33 2.35 15.41 -14.18
C ASP A 33 1.20 14.56 -14.77
N CYS A 34 0.52 15.01 -15.83
CA CYS A 34 -0.56 14.24 -16.45
C CYS A 34 -0.01 12.98 -17.15
N GLY A 35 -0.37 11.81 -16.65
CA GLY A 35 -0.04 10.52 -17.27
C GLY A 35 -0.91 10.19 -18.49
N TRP A 36 -0.44 9.22 -19.28
CA TRP A 36 -1.13 8.67 -20.45
C TRP A 36 -2.31 7.80 -20.04
N VAL A 37 -3.41 7.83 -20.78
CA VAL A 37 -4.59 7.00 -20.50
C VAL A 37 -4.31 5.53 -20.82
N GLU A 38 -3.53 5.29 -21.87
CA GLU A 38 -3.17 3.99 -22.43
C GLU A 38 -2.40 3.14 -21.43
N GLN A 39 -1.65 3.76 -20.51
CA GLN A 39 -0.92 3.04 -19.47
C GLN A 39 -1.87 2.31 -18.49
N MET A 40 -3.08 2.84 -18.29
CA MET A 40 -4.03 2.34 -17.30
C MET A 40 -4.89 1.19 -17.86
N VAL A 41 -5.20 1.24 -19.16
CA VAL A 41 -6.16 0.35 -19.82
C VAL A 41 -5.84 -1.14 -19.65
N PRO A 42 -4.59 -1.62 -19.82
CA PRO A 42 -4.27 -3.04 -19.65
C PRO A 42 -4.55 -3.55 -18.22
N PHE A 43 -4.31 -2.72 -17.20
CA PHE A 43 -4.56 -3.07 -15.80
C PHE A 43 -6.05 -3.12 -15.50
N ILE A 44 -6.84 -2.20 -16.05
CA ILE A 44 -8.31 -2.26 -15.96
C ILE A 44 -8.82 -3.55 -16.60
N GLY A 45 -8.38 -3.87 -17.82
CA GLY A 45 -8.82 -5.07 -18.53
C GLY A 45 -8.46 -6.39 -17.83
N SER A 46 -7.40 -6.41 -17.02
CA SER A 46 -6.92 -7.62 -16.33
C SER A 46 -7.37 -7.74 -14.87
N HIS A 47 -7.70 -6.62 -14.19
CA HIS A 47 -7.96 -6.61 -12.75
C HIS A 47 -9.32 -6.04 -12.35
N ALA A 48 -10.03 -5.32 -13.23
CA ALA A 48 -11.38 -4.86 -12.92
C ALA A 48 -12.35 -6.06 -12.87
N THR A 49 -13.15 -6.12 -11.80
CA THR A 49 -14.16 -7.16 -11.65
C THR A 49 -15.52 -6.70 -12.19
N PRO A 50 -16.33 -7.57 -12.80
CA PRO A 50 -17.70 -7.24 -13.17
C PRO A 50 -18.50 -6.67 -11.99
N GLY A 51 -19.16 -5.53 -12.18
CA GLY A 51 -19.91 -4.83 -11.13
C GLY A 51 -19.05 -4.11 -10.08
N GLY A 52 -17.72 -4.25 -10.13
CA GLY A 52 -16.79 -3.56 -9.24
C GLY A 52 -16.44 -2.16 -9.72
N TRP A 53 -16.09 -1.31 -8.77
CA TRP A 53 -15.64 0.06 -8.99
C TRP A 53 -14.14 0.18 -8.84
N ILE A 54 -13.57 1.11 -9.63
CA ILE A 54 -12.20 1.56 -9.46
C ILE A 54 -12.17 2.74 -8.48
N VAL A 55 -11.15 2.83 -7.63
CA VAL A 55 -10.83 4.05 -6.89
C VAL A 55 -9.43 4.56 -7.26
N ASP A 56 -9.32 5.86 -7.49
CA ASP A 56 -8.05 6.56 -7.67
C ASP A 56 -7.89 7.60 -6.54
N PRO A 57 -7.02 7.37 -5.53
CA PRO A 57 -6.81 8.29 -4.42
C PRO A 57 -6.11 9.61 -4.79
N PHE A 58 -5.52 9.68 -5.99
CA PHE A 58 -4.69 10.81 -6.44
C PHE A 58 -5.06 11.19 -7.87
N CYS A 59 -6.36 11.42 -8.12
CA CYS A 59 -6.88 11.36 -9.48
C CYS A 59 -6.39 12.49 -10.39
N GLY A 60 -5.91 13.62 -9.84
CA GLY A 60 -5.26 14.69 -10.59
C GLY A 60 -6.14 15.22 -11.74
N PHE A 61 -5.73 14.94 -12.98
CA PHE A 61 -6.47 15.28 -14.20
C PHE A 61 -7.51 14.23 -14.61
N GLY A 62 -7.77 13.21 -13.81
CA GLY A 62 -8.71 12.13 -14.06
C GLY A 62 -8.25 11.11 -15.10
N THR A 63 -6.95 10.93 -15.33
CA THR A 63 -6.43 9.98 -16.35
C THR A 63 -6.97 8.56 -16.14
N THR A 64 -6.94 8.06 -14.91
CA THR A 64 -7.51 6.75 -14.55
C THR A 64 -9.01 6.68 -14.83
N LEU A 65 -9.76 7.74 -14.51
CA LEU A 65 -11.21 7.77 -14.71
C LEU A 65 -11.57 7.82 -16.20
N VAL A 66 -10.79 8.53 -17.03
CA VAL A 66 -10.95 8.51 -18.48
C VAL A 66 -10.65 7.12 -19.04
N ALA A 67 -9.60 6.43 -18.55
CA ALA A 67 -9.32 5.05 -18.92
C ALA A 67 -10.46 4.12 -18.54
N ALA A 68 -10.99 4.25 -17.31
CA ALA A 68 -12.12 3.48 -16.83
C ALA A 68 -13.39 3.70 -17.67
N ALA A 69 -13.67 4.95 -18.04
CA ALA A 69 -14.79 5.30 -18.90
C ALA A 69 -14.70 4.60 -20.27
N ARG A 70 -13.51 4.55 -20.88
CA ARG A 70 -13.27 3.82 -22.14
C ARG A 70 -13.45 2.31 -22.00
N CYS A 71 -13.07 1.75 -20.86
CA CYS A 71 -13.27 0.34 -20.54
C CYS A 71 -14.71 0.03 -20.08
N GLY A 72 -15.59 1.03 -19.95
CA GLY A 72 -16.95 0.85 -19.46
C GLY A 72 -17.05 0.59 -17.95
N VAL A 73 -15.96 0.74 -17.20
CA VAL A 73 -15.87 0.45 -15.76
C VAL A 73 -16.14 1.73 -14.95
N PRO A 74 -17.02 1.71 -13.93
CA PRO A 74 -17.23 2.87 -13.07
C PRO A 74 -15.99 3.12 -12.19
N ALA A 75 -15.68 4.39 -11.93
CA ALA A 75 -14.50 4.76 -11.16
C ALA A 75 -14.69 6.03 -10.36
N LEU A 76 -14.25 6.04 -9.11
CA LEU A 76 -14.24 7.22 -8.25
C LEU A 76 -12.83 7.79 -8.16
N GLY A 77 -12.70 9.10 -8.37
CA GLY A 77 -11.45 9.83 -8.16
C GLY A 77 -11.52 10.68 -6.90
N VAL A 78 -10.44 10.70 -6.12
CA VAL A 78 -10.24 11.64 -5.01
C VAL A 78 -9.07 12.54 -5.35
N GLU A 79 -9.24 13.84 -5.13
CA GLU A 79 -8.19 14.83 -5.36
C GLU A 79 -8.31 15.95 -4.33
N ILE A 80 -7.19 16.38 -3.76
CA ILE A 80 -7.17 17.38 -2.70
C ILE A 80 -7.16 18.80 -3.26
N ASP A 81 -6.56 19.01 -4.43
CA ASP A 81 -6.49 20.31 -5.09
C ASP A 81 -7.82 20.64 -5.79
N ALA A 82 -8.48 21.71 -5.34
CA ALA A 82 -9.78 22.12 -5.87
C ALA A 82 -9.75 22.51 -7.36
N GLN A 83 -8.62 23.02 -7.86
CA GLN A 83 -8.45 23.32 -9.28
C GLN A 83 -8.30 22.03 -10.09
N ARG A 84 -7.52 21.04 -9.62
CA ARG A 84 -7.42 19.70 -10.23
C ARG A 84 -8.78 18.98 -10.24
N VAL A 85 -9.55 19.05 -9.15
CA VAL A 85 -10.93 18.53 -9.10
C VAL A 85 -11.79 19.13 -10.23
N ARG A 86 -11.72 20.45 -10.44
CA ARG A 86 -12.45 21.11 -11.54
C ARG A 86 -11.96 20.64 -12.91
N PHE A 87 -10.65 20.52 -13.12
CA PHE A 87 -10.09 20.00 -14.37
C PHE A 87 -10.50 18.56 -14.66
N ALA A 88 -10.45 17.66 -13.67
CA ALA A 88 -10.86 16.28 -13.84
C ALA A 88 -12.34 16.18 -14.22
N ARG A 89 -13.22 16.91 -13.52
CA ARG A 89 -14.67 16.95 -13.85
C ARG A 89 -14.92 17.48 -15.25
N GLU A 90 -14.23 18.56 -15.64
CA GLU A 90 -14.35 19.15 -16.98
C GLU A 90 -13.85 18.18 -18.07
N ARG A 91 -12.72 17.51 -17.85
CA ARG A 91 -12.18 16.49 -18.79
C ARG A 91 -13.13 15.31 -18.93
N LEU A 92 -13.71 14.82 -17.85
CA LEU A 92 -14.66 13.71 -17.84
C LEU A 92 -15.97 14.07 -18.55
N ALA A 93 -16.50 15.28 -18.33
CA ALA A 93 -17.68 15.75 -19.04
C ALA A 93 -17.43 15.83 -20.56
N ARG A 94 -16.26 16.31 -20.99
CA ARG A 94 -15.86 16.34 -22.41
C ARG A 94 -15.66 14.93 -23.00
N ALA A 95 -15.25 13.97 -22.18
CA ALA A 95 -15.17 12.56 -22.56
C ALA A 95 -16.54 11.86 -22.63
N GLY A 96 -17.64 12.59 -22.39
CA GLY A 96 -19.01 12.07 -22.51
C GLY A 96 -19.46 11.21 -21.33
N THR A 97 -18.77 11.27 -20.18
CA THR A 97 -19.20 10.54 -18.98
C THR A 97 -20.01 11.39 -18.01
N THR A 98 -20.65 10.75 -17.03
CA THR A 98 -21.50 11.37 -16.03
C THR A 98 -20.89 11.24 -14.63
N PRO A 99 -21.13 12.22 -13.72
CA PRO A 99 -20.73 12.11 -12.32
C PRO A 99 -21.30 10.89 -11.59
N ALA A 100 -22.39 10.30 -12.10
CA ALA A 100 -22.99 9.09 -11.52
C ALA A 100 -22.14 7.84 -11.74
N ARG A 101 -21.33 7.77 -12.81
CA ARG A 101 -20.40 6.65 -13.07
C ARG A 101 -18.94 7.00 -12.77
N HIS A 102 -18.58 8.28 -12.88
CA HIS A 102 -17.22 8.76 -12.70
C HIS A 102 -17.15 9.98 -11.78
N PRO A 103 -17.57 9.87 -10.51
CA PRO A 103 -17.51 10.97 -9.56
C PRO A 103 -16.07 11.35 -9.23
N VAL A 104 -15.85 12.65 -9.04
CA VAL A 104 -14.59 13.21 -8.51
C VAL A 104 -14.89 13.92 -7.20
N LEU A 105 -14.30 13.45 -6.10
CA LEU A 105 -14.43 14.02 -4.77
C LEU A 105 -13.24 14.93 -4.45
N ALA A 106 -13.53 16.05 -3.77
CA ALA A 106 -12.49 16.88 -3.18
C ALA A 106 -12.14 16.32 -1.79
N GLY A 107 -10.89 15.95 -1.55
CA GLY A 107 -10.46 15.45 -0.23
C GLY A 107 -9.24 14.55 -0.27
N ASP A 108 -9.09 13.75 0.79
CA ASP A 108 -7.97 12.82 1.00
C ASP A 108 -8.50 11.56 1.70
N LEU A 109 -8.19 10.37 1.16
CA LEU A 109 -8.63 9.11 1.74
C LEU A 109 -8.01 8.79 3.11
N SER A 110 -6.99 9.52 3.57
CA SER A 110 -6.58 9.45 4.99
C SER A 110 -7.69 9.88 5.97
N ARG A 111 -8.66 10.68 5.50
CA ARG A 111 -9.75 11.22 6.31
C ARG A 111 -11.00 10.32 6.25
N ALA A 112 -11.54 9.97 7.42
CA ALA A 112 -12.76 9.17 7.53
C ALA A 112 -13.97 9.79 6.80
N ALA A 113 -14.08 11.12 6.79
CA ALA A 113 -15.15 11.83 6.08
C ALA A 113 -15.08 11.62 4.56
N THR A 114 -13.89 11.65 3.97
CA THR A 114 -13.71 11.38 2.53
C THR A 114 -13.97 9.91 2.21
N GLN A 115 -13.57 8.99 3.09
CA GLN A 115 -13.90 7.57 2.92
C GLN A 115 -15.41 7.31 2.99
N ALA A 116 -16.15 8.00 3.87
CA ALA A 116 -17.60 7.91 3.94
C ALA A 116 -18.25 8.44 2.65
N ALA A 117 -17.85 9.64 2.20
CA ALA A 117 -18.33 10.21 0.95
C ALA A 117 -18.03 9.32 -0.27
N ALA A 118 -16.89 8.61 -0.28
CA ALA A 118 -16.56 7.66 -1.33
C ALA A 118 -17.52 6.46 -1.35
N ARG A 119 -17.90 5.93 -0.18
CA ARG A 119 -18.88 4.83 -0.06
C ARG A 119 -20.29 5.27 -0.45
N ASP A 120 -20.65 6.53 -0.18
CA ASP A 120 -21.95 7.08 -0.58
C ASP A 120 -22.03 7.31 -2.10
N ALA A 121 -20.91 7.65 -2.72
CA ALA A 121 -20.85 7.93 -4.15
C ALA A 121 -20.82 6.69 -5.05
N GLY A 122 -20.38 5.53 -4.54
CA GLY A 122 -20.30 4.30 -5.32
C GLY A 122 -19.69 3.12 -4.57
N GLY A 123 -19.49 2.02 -5.30
CA GLY A 123 -18.96 0.76 -4.78
C GLY A 123 -19.78 -0.46 -5.28
N PRO A 124 -19.34 -1.69 -4.97
CA PRO A 124 -18.17 -2.05 -4.17
C PRO A 124 -16.84 -1.74 -4.89
N PHE A 125 -15.82 -1.30 -4.15
CA PHE A 125 -14.52 -0.97 -4.72
C PHE A 125 -13.61 -2.19 -4.78
N THR A 126 -13.28 -2.68 -5.97
CA THR A 126 -12.50 -3.91 -6.13
C THR A 126 -11.13 -3.69 -6.77
N LEU A 127 -10.88 -2.50 -7.29
CA LEU A 127 -9.59 -2.10 -7.85
C LEU A 127 -9.22 -0.68 -7.40
N CYS A 128 -8.06 -0.49 -6.78
CA CYS A 128 -7.38 0.79 -6.71
C CYS A 128 -6.37 0.85 -7.86
N LEU A 129 -6.46 1.89 -8.70
CA LEU A 129 -5.55 2.11 -9.82
C LEU A 129 -5.14 3.57 -9.81
N THR A 130 -3.84 3.85 -9.69
CA THR A 130 -3.37 5.23 -9.48
C THR A 130 -1.92 5.42 -9.86
N SER A 131 -1.55 6.63 -10.27
CA SER A 131 -0.16 7.08 -10.26
C SER A 131 0.12 7.83 -8.97
N VAL A 132 1.15 7.42 -8.22
CA VAL A 132 1.48 8.12 -6.98
C VAL A 132 2.01 9.52 -7.27
N PRO A 133 1.77 10.50 -6.38
CA PRO A 133 2.41 11.81 -6.49
C PRO A 133 3.94 11.65 -6.37
N TYR A 134 4.67 12.53 -7.04
CA TYR A 134 6.13 12.54 -7.03
C TYR A 134 6.69 13.51 -5.98
N PHE A 135 7.66 13.05 -5.20
CA PHE A 135 8.38 13.88 -4.24
C PHE A 135 9.29 14.90 -4.93
N GLY A 136 9.46 16.08 -4.33
CA GLY A 136 10.35 17.13 -4.82
C GLY A 136 9.79 17.96 -5.98
N CYS A 137 8.47 17.97 -6.17
CA CYS A 137 7.79 18.94 -7.03
C CYS A 137 7.82 20.34 -6.41
N ASP A 138 7.59 21.37 -7.24
CA ASP A 138 7.73 22.78 -6.88
C ASP A 138 6.93 23.14 -5.62
N GLU A 139 7.59 23.72 -4.61
CA GLU A 139 7.00 24.22 -3.35
C GLU A 139 5.86 25.22 -3.59
N ARG A 140 5.82 25.86 -4.77
CA ARG A 140 4.75 26.78 -5.20
C ARG A 140 3.42 26.08 -5.48
N LEU A 141 3.38 24.75 -5.56
CA LEU A 141 2.16 23.95 -5.76
C LEU A 141 1.29 23.80 -4.49
N GLY A 142 1.66 24.47 -3.39
CA GLY A 142 0.71 24.92 -2.38
C GLY A 142 0.83 24.27 -1.01
N ALA A 143 0.76 25.12 0.01
CA ALA A 143 0.78 24.83 1.45
C ALA A 143 -0.58 24.35 2.00
N ALA A 144 -1.40 23.67 1.18
CA ALA A 144 -2.68 23.14 1.63
C ALA A 144 -2.45 21.95 2.58
N ASP A 145 -3.20 21.89 3.68
CA ASP A 145 -3.13 20.77 4.64
C ASP A 145 -3.44 19.45 3.92
N GLY A 146 -2.51 18.50 3.96
CA GLY A 146 -2.61 17.20 3.28
C GLY A 146 -2.03 17.11 1.87
N GLN A 147 -1.58 18.22 1.24
CA GLN A 147 -0.97 18.17 -0.09
C GLN A 147 0.42 17.53 -0.04
N LEU A 148 0.65 16.50 -0.86
CA LEU A 148 1.89 15.73 -0.89
C LEU A 148 3.02 16.43 -1.66
N TYR A 149 2.70 17.24 -2.69
CA TYR A 149 3.70 17.92 -3.51
C TYR A 149 4.49 19.01 -2.77
N GLY A 150 3.97 19.53 -1.65
CA GLY A 150 4.62 20.58 -0.84
C GLY A 150 5.41 20.07 0.37
N ILE A 151 5.53 18.76 0.55
CA ILE A 151 6.23 18.20 1.72
C ILE A 151 7.75 18.31 1.53
N ALA A 152 8.42 19.02 2.44
CA ALA A 152 9.86 19.28 2.37
C ALA A 152 10.74 18.04 2.62
N HIS A 153 10.25 17.06 3.38
CA HIS A 153 11.03 15.93 3.85
C HIS A 153 10.48 14.60 3.36
N TYR A 154 11.34 13.79 2.74
CA TYR A 154 10.96 12.54 2.09
C TYR A 154 10.31 11.52 3.05
N ALA A 155 10.81 11.42 4.29
CA ALA A 155 10.22 10.53 5.29
C ALA A 155 8.76 10.92 5.62
N THR A 156 8.51 12.22 5.86
CA THR A 156 7.16 12.74 6.09
C THR A 156 6.25 12.54 4.88
N PHE A 157 6.80 12.65 3.66
CA PHE A 157 6.06 12.38 2.43
C PHE A 157 5.59 10.90 2.37
N LEU A 158 6.48 9.95 2.69
CA LEU A 158 6.12 8.53 2.74
C LEU A 158 5.10 8.23 3.85
N GLU A 159 5.21 8.87 5.01
CA GLU A 159 4.23 8.74 6.10
C GLU A 159 2.82 9.19 5.66
N ARG A 160 2.72 10.35 4.99
CA ARG A 160 1.43 10.81 4.48
C ARG A 160 0.88 9.88 3.41
N MET A 161 1.73 9.38 2.51
CA MET A 161 1.32 8.39 1.51
C MET A 161 0.80 7.10 2.17
N ARG A 162 1.41 6.67 3.28
CA ARG A 162 0.98 5.52 4.08
C ARG A 162 -0.43 5.71 4.62
N ASP A 163 -0.73 6.90 5.14
CA ASP A 163 -2.06 7.24 5.66
C ASP A 163 -3.14 7.15 4.56
N VAL A 164 -2.83 7.65 3.34
CA VAL A 164 -3.78 7.55 2.21
C VAL A 164 -4.01 6.09 1.80
N PHE A 165 -2.95 5.28 1.68
CA PHE A 165 -3.09 3.87 1.33
C PHE A 165 -3.76 3.04 2.45
N ALA A 166 -3.68 3.46 3.71
CA ALA A 166 -4.50 2.89 4.77
C ALA A 166 -5.99 3.17 4.52
N GLY A 167 -6.34 4.37 4.06
CA GLY A 167 -7.69 4.72 3.60
C GLY A 167 -8.15 3.91 2.39
N VAL A 168 -7.29 3.74 1.39
CA VAL A 168 -7.55 2.85 0.23
C VAL A 168 -7.82 1.43 0.70
N HIS A 169 -6.98 0.88 1.58
CA HIS A 169 -7.16 -0.47 2.12
C HIS A 169 -8.49 -0.61 2.87
N ALA A 170 -8.93 0.42 3.61
CA ALA A 170 -10.22 0.42 4.31
C ALA A 170 -11.43 0.51 3.37
N LEU A 171 -11.26 1.05 2.16
CA LEU A 171 -12.32 1.19 1.16
C LEU A 171 -12.42 -0.04 0.24
N LEU A 172 -11.29 -0.66 -0.09
CA LEU A 172 -11.20 -1.76 -1.04
C LEU A 172 -11.84 -3.04 -0.47
N GLU A 173 -12.56 -3.80 -1.27
CA GLU A 173 -13.13 -5.09 -0.88
C GLU A 173 -12.03 -6.14 -0.60
N PRO A 174 -12.27 -7.12 0.30
CA PRO A 174 -11.42 -8.29 0.43
C PRO A 174 -11.19 -8.98 -0.92
N GLY A 175 -9.94 -9.32 -1.21
CA GLY A 175 -9.52 -9.91 -2.48
C GLY A 175 -9.29 -8.91 -3.62
N GLY A 176 -9.64 -7.63 -3.42
CA GLY A 176 -9.44 -6.55 -4.39
C GLY A 176 -7.97 -6.22 -4.66
N TRP A 177 -7.73 -5.51 -5.76
CA TRP A 177 -6.40 -5.17 -6.25
C TRP A 177 -6.02 -3.72 -5.93
N CYS A 178 -4.76 -3.46 -5.61
CA CYS A 178 -4.19 -2.12 -5.52
C CYS A 178 -2.97 -2.04 -6.42
N ILE A 179 -3.06 -1.20 -7.46
CA ILE A 179 -2.03 -1.02 -8.46
C ILE A 179 -1.60 0.44 -8.44
N ALA A 180 -0.34 0.66 -8.04
CA ALA A 180 0.23 1.99 -7.92
C ALA A 180 1.41 2.15 -8.91
N MET A 181 1.31 3.11 -9.81
CA MET A 181 2.41 3.49 -10.69
C MET A 181 3.35 4.44 -9.95
N ALA A 182 4.64 4.11 -9.92
CA ALA A 182 5.67 4.92 -9.29
C ALA A 182 6.97 4.89 -10.10
N GLN A 183 7.77 5.94 -10.04
CA GLN A 183 9.11 6.00 -10.67
C GLN A 183 10.17 6.34 -9.63
N ASN A 184 11.42 5.95 -9.89
CA ASN A 184 12.55 6.44 -9.12
C ASN A 184 12.97 7.84 -9.60
N LEU A 185 13.47 8.69 -8.70
CA LEU A 185 13.70 10.12 -8.96
C LEU A 185 15.19 10.49 -8.94
N ARG A 186 15.54 11.62 -9.58
CA ARG A 186 16.86 12.25 -9.51
C ARG A 186 16.76 13.68 -8.99
N LEU A 187 16.91 13.86 -7.68
CA LEU A 187 16.77 15.17 -7.03
C LEU A 187 18.15 15.73 -6.64
N GLY A 188 18.54 16.86 -7.24
CA GLY A 188 19.85 17.49 -6.95
C GLY A 188 21.03 16.53 -7.13
N GLY A 189 20.98 15.67 -8.16
CA GLY A 189 21.99 14.63 -8.43
C GLY A 189 21.86 13.34 -7.58
N ARG A 190 21.01 13.33 -6.55
CA ARG A 190 20.78 12.13 -5.72
C ARG A 190 19.72 11.23 -6.33
N PHE A 191 19.96 9.92 -6.24
CA PHE A 191 18.96 8.91 -6.55
C PHE A 191 18.00 8.76 -5.37
N VAL A 192 16.70 8.91 -5.62
CA VAL A 192 15.65 8.69 -4.62
C VAL A 192 14.80 7.50 -5.07
N PRO A 193 14.84 6.36 -4.34
CA PRO A 193 14.22 5.10 -4.77
C PRO A 193 12.71 5.04 -4.48
N LEU A 194 11.96 6.07 -4.91
CA LEU A 194 10.54 6.21 -4.60
C LEU A 194 9.72 4.96 -4.96
N ALA A 195 9.90 4.35 -6.13
CA ALA A 195 9.12 3.18 -6.50
C ALA A 195 9.33 2.01 -5.51
N TRP A 196 10.55 1.82 -5.01
CA TRP A 196 10.85 0.74 -4.07
C TRP A 196 10.35 1.02 -2.67
N ASP A 197 10.40 2.28 -2.23
CA ASP A 197 9.87 2.67 -0.93
C ASP A 197 8.34 2.63 -0.91
N VAL A 198 7.68 2.98 -2.03
CA VAL A 198 6.24 2.78 -2.20
C VAL A 198 5.88 1.30 -2.20
N ALA A 199 6.66 0.44 -2.87
CA ALA A 199 6.42 -1.00 -2.83
C ALA A 199 6.49 -1.57 -1.40
N ARG A 200 7.50 -1.15 -0.61
CA ARG A 200 7.61 -1.51 0.81
C ARG A 200 6.40 -1.03 1.62
N LEU A 201 5.99 0.23 1.41
CA LEU A 201 4.84 0.83 2.08
C LEU A 201 3.54 0.09 1.76
N LEU A 202 3.31 -0.27 0.50
CA LEU A 202 2.14 -1.07 0.11
C LEU A 202 2.17 -2.47 0.74
N GLY A 203 3.35 -3.09 0.81
CA GLY A 203 3.57 -4.38 1.48
C GLY A 203 3.25 -4.39 2.98
N GLU A 204 3.05 -3.23 3.61
CA GLU A 204 2.62 -3.14 5.02
C GLU A 204 1.16 -3.60 5.22
N ARG A 205 0.32 -3.50 4.19
CA ARG A 205 -1.13 -3.74 4.26
C ARG A 205 -1.68 -4.60 3.13
N PHE A 206 -0.97 -4.69 2.02
CA PHE A 206 -1.31 -5.52 0.88
C PHE A 206 -0.26 -6.61 0.71
N VAL A 207 -0.65 -7.71 0.08
CA VAL A 207 0.29 -8.72 -0.40
C VAL A 207 0.80 -8.26 -1.75
N LEU A 208 2.11 -7.99 -1.85
CA LEU A 208 2.77 -7.72 -3.14
C LEU A 208 2.64 -8.94 -4.04
N HIS A 209 2.14 -8.74 -5.27
CA HIS A 209 1.90 -9.83 -6.20
C HIS A 209 2.93 -9.87 -7.32
N GLU A 210 3.16 -8.73 -7.97
CA GLU A 210 4.16 -8.56 -9.03
C GLU A 210 4.43 -7.08 -9.31
N GLU A 211 5.41 -6.82 -10.14
CA GLU A 211 5.68 -5.54 -10.77
C GLU A 211 5.62 -5.63 -12.31
N ARG A 212 5.21 -4.54 -12.95
CA ARG A 212 5.36 -4.34 -14.40
C ARG A 212 6.15 -3.07 -14.67
N VAL A 213 7.05 -3.12 -15.64
CA VAL A 213 7.81 -1.94 -16.09
C VAL A 213 7.07 -1.27 -17.24
N LEU A 214 6.59 -0.05 -17.03
CA LEU A 214 6.03 0.78 -18.10
C LEU A 214 7.18 1.54 -18.75
N VAL A 215 7.36 1.42 -20.06
CA VAL A 215 8.42 2.08 -20.82
C VAL A 215 7.81 3.05 -21.80
N TYR A 216 8.19 4.32 -21.70
CA TYR A 216 7.71 5.39 -22.57
C TYR A 216 8.72 5.65 -23.68
N GLU A 217 8.36 5.32 -24.92
CA GLU A 217 9.21 5.68 -26.05
C GLU A 217 9.09 7.15 -26.37
N ARG A 218 10.25 7.79 -26.58
CA ARG A 218 10.33 9.20 -26.96
C ARG A 218 11.09 9.28 -28.26
N ALA A 219 10.56 10.03 -29.21
CA ALA A 219 11.17 10.23 -30.54
C ALA A 219 12.61 10.79 -30.49
N GLY A 220 13.04 11.37 -29.36
CA GLY A 220 14.41 11.87 -29.13
C GLY A 220 15.28 11.02 -28.17
N GLY A 221 14.83 9.81 -27.80
CA GLY A 221 15.49 9.00 -26.77
C GLY A 221 15.22 9.47 -25.33
N PRO A 222 15.80 8.79 -24.33
CA PRO A 222 15.72 9.26 -22.94
C PRO A 222 16.31 10.66 -22.83
N ALA A 223 15.69 11.53 -22.03
CA ALA A 223 16.27 12.85 -21.75
C ALA A 223 17.68 12.65 -21.19
N PRO A 224 18.70 13.40 -21.66
CA PRO A 224 20.05 13.27 -21.14
C PRO A 224 20.04 13.39 -19.62
N HIS A 225 20.70 12.45 -18.93
CA HIS A 225 20.86 12.50 -17.48
C HIS A 225 21.31 13.91 -17.06
N GLY A 226 20.49 14.59 -16.24
CA GLY A 226 20.88 15.85 -15.59
C GLY A 226 20.21 17.14 -16.08
N ASN A 227 19.35 17.14 -17.09
CA ASN A 227 18.64 18.37 -17.52
C ASN A 227 17.15 18.45 -17.12
N GLY A 228 16.68 17.53 -16.27
CA GLY A 228 15.40 17.60 -15.57
C GLY A 228 15.42 16.68 -14.34
N PRO A 229 14.58 16.92 -13.32
CA PRO A 229 14.57 16.12 -12.09
C PRO A 229 14.18 14.64 -12.31
N THR A 230 13.56 14.29 -13.45
CA THR A 230 13.35 12.91 -13.90
C THR A 230 13.30 12.86 -15.44
N ASP A 231 13.69 11.75 -16.06
CA ASP A 231 13.53 11.56 -17.52
C ASP A 231 12.16 10.97 -17.91
N ARG A 232 11.37 10.50 -16.91
CA ARG A 232 10.11 9.74 -17.01
C ARG A 232 10.12 8.77 -18.20
N THR A 233 11.23 8.07 -18.38
CA THR A 233 11.37 7.08 -19.45
C THR A 233 10.77 5.73 -19.07
N HIS A 234 10.61 5.50 -17.77
CA HIS A 234 9.94 4.32 -17.24
C HIS A 234 9.26 4.59 -15.90
N GLU A 235 8.28 3.75 -15.59
CA GLU A 235 7.58 3.64 -14.31
C GLU A 235 7.44 2.16 -13.94
N TYR A 236 7.20 1.90 -12.66
CA TYR A 236 6.84 0.60 -12.13
C TYR A 236 5.35 0.63 -11.80
N ALA A 237 4.55 -0.26 -12.36
CA ALA A 237 3.24 -0.59 -11.83
C ALA A 237 3.42 -1.66 -10.76
N LEU A 238 3.22 -1.27 -9.50
CA LEU A 238 3.32 -2.14 -8.33
C LEU A 238 1.97 -2.78 -8.10
N VAL A 239 1.84 -4.08 -8.36
CA VAL A 239 0.58 -4.82 -8.30
C VAL A 239 0.48 -5.53 -6.97
N CYS A 240 -0.48 -5.12 -6.15
CA CYS A 240 -0.72 -5.65 -4.82
C CYS A 240 -2.15 -6.17 -4.69
N ARG A 241 -2.38 -7.08 -3.76
CA ARG A 241 -3.70 -7.62 -3.47
C ARG A 241 -4.07 -7.40 -2.01
N LYS A 242 -5.31 -7.01 -1.75
CA LYS A 242 -5.90 -7.04 -0.40
C LYS A 242 -6.25 -8.48 -0.07
N ALA A 243 -5.24 -9.23 0.35
CA ALA A 243 -5.37 -10.63 0.73
C ALA A 243 -4.83 -10.83 2.15
N PRO A 244 -5.28 -11.88 2.85
CA PRO A 244 -4.61 -12.36 4.04
C PRO A 244 -3.12 -12.59 3.75
N LEU A 245 -2.28 -12.33 4.75
CA LEU A 245 -0.84 -12.50 4.62
C LEU A 245 -0.45 -13.98 4.42
N ALA A 246 -1.27 -14.89 4.96
CA ALA A 246 -1.11 -16.34 4.85
C ALA A 246 0.23 -16.85 5.40
N SER A 247 0.50 -16.54 6.68
CA SER A 247 1.60 -17.13 7.43
C SER A 247 1.49 -18.67 7.48
N ASP A 248 2.63 -19.35 7.40
CA ASP A 248 2.74 -20.81 7.45
C ASP A 248 2.35 -21.32 8.85
N VAL A 249 1.23 -22.04 8.90
CA VAL A 249 0.63 -22.58 10.13
C VAL A 249 1.53 -23.63 10.79
N ASP A 250 2.19 -24.48 10.01
CA ASP A 250 3.07 -25.52 10.55
C ASP A 250 4.35 -24.89 11.12
N ALA A 251 4.89 -23.88 10.42
CA ALA A 251 6.02 -23.10 10.92
C ALA A 251 5.65 -22.30 12.18
N ALA A 252 4.42 -21.79 12.28
CA ALA A 252 3.91 -21.14 13.48
C ALA A 252 3.84 -22.10 14.67
N ARG A 253 3.31 -23.32 14.50
CA ARG A 253 3.30 -24.34 15.56
C ARG A 253 4.70 -24.75 15.98
N ALA A 254 5.59 -24.98 15.00
CA ALA A 254 6.98 -25.34 15.27
C ALA A 254 7.71 -24.23 16.04
N LEU A 255 7.42 -22.95 15.74
CA LEU A 255 7.93 -21.81 16.47
C LEU A 255 7.48 -21.84 17.94
N LEU A 256 6.19 -21.99 18.22
CA LEU A 256 5.67 -22.03 19.59
C LEU A 256 6.31 -23.17 20.40
N ALA A 257 6.42 -24.36 19.80
CA ALA A 257 7.07 -25.50 20.43
C ALA A 257 8.56 -25.24 20.72
N ALA A 258 9.25 -24.52 19.83
CA ALA A 258 10.64 -24.12 20.04
C ALA A 258 10.78 -23.10 21.18
N LEU A 259 9.91 -22.08 21.22
CA LEU A 259 9.90 -21.09 22.29
C LEU A 259 9.65 -21.74 23.67
N ALA A 260 8.69 -22.67 23.75
CA ALA A 260 8.40 -23.39 24.99
C ALA A 260 9.58 -24.27 25.43
N ARG A 261 10.17 -25.01 24.49
CA ARG A 261 11.36 -25.85 24.74
C ARG A 261 12.56 -25.04 25.24
N ASP A 262 12.75 -23.83 24.72
CA ASP A 262 13.88 -22.96 25.06
C ASP A 262 13.60 -22.06 26.29
N GLY A 263 12.44 -22.27 26.96
CA GLY A 263 12.10 -21.69 28.25
C GLY A 263 11.62 -20.25 28.20
N PHE A 264 11.06 -19.79 27.06
CA PHE A 264 10.48 -18.46 26.97
C PHE A 264 9.11 -18.40 27.65
N ALA A 265 8.87 -17.35 28.44
CA ALA A 265 7.55 -17.05 28.97
C ALA A 265 6.76 -16.23 27.93
N PHE A 266 5.69 -16.81 27.40
CA PHE A 266 4.77 -16.16 26.45
C PHE A 266 3.36 -16.73 26.60
N ALA A 267 2.38 -16.01 26.07
CA ALA A 267 1.06 -16.53 25.77
C ALA A 267 0.66 -16.12 24.35
N VAL A 268 -0.18 -16.92 23.70
CA VAL A 268 -0.68 -16.65 22.35
C VAL A 268 -2.07 -16.06 22.45
N PHE A 269 -2.37 -15.04 21.66
CA PHE A 269 -3.72 -14.49 21.59
C PHE A 269 -4.15 -14.29 20.12
N GLY A 270 -5.30 -13.66 19.91
CA GLY A 270 -5.73 -13.27 18.56
C GLY A 270 -6.20 -14.44 17.69
N GLY A 271 -5.91 -14.35 16.39
CA GLY A 271 -6.42 -15.30 15.38
C GLY A 271 -5.89 -16.71 15.58
N PHE A 272 -4.58 -16.83 15.83
CA PHE A 272 -3.94 -18.13 15.95
C PHE A 272 -4.36 -18.89 17.21
N ALA A 273 -4.53 -18.21 18.34
CA ALA A 273 -5.03 -18.84 19.57
C ALA A 273 -6.41 -19.48 19.37
N ARG A 274 -7.32 -18.82 18.62
CA ARG A 274 -8.63 -19.41 18.29
C ARG A 274 -8.50 -20.63 17.37
N GLN A 275 -7.57 -20.59 16.43
CA GLN A 275 -7.30 -21.73 15.54
C GLN A 275 -6.77 -22.94 16.34
N LEU A 276 -5.81 -22.72 17.25
CA LEU A 276 -5.28 -23.76 18.14
C LEU A 276 -6.38 -24.40 19.00
N ALA A 277 -7.30 -23.60 19.55
CA ALA A 277 -8.43 -24.09 20.34
C ALA A 277 -9.46 -24.88 19.51
N ALA A 278 -9.71 -24.46 18.25
CA ALA A 278 -10.59 -25.16 17.33
C ALA A 278 -10.04 -26.55 16.95
N ASP A 279 -8.73 -26.65 16.68
CA ASP A 279 -8.09 -27.93 16.37
C ASP A 279 -8.15 -28.91 17.55
N ALA A 280 -8.01 -28.40 18.78
CA ALA A 280 -8.11 -29.22 19.99
C ALA A 280 -9.53 -29.77 20.22
N THR A 281 -10.54 -29.22 19.55
CA THR A 281 -11.96 -29.59 19.71
C THR A 281 -12.57 -30.24 18.48
N ASP A 282 -11.77 -30.59 17.45
CA ASP A 282 -12.21 -31.14 16.14
C ASP A 282 -13.30 -30.28 15.47
N ALA A 283 -13.34 -28.97 15.76
CA ALA A 283 -14.32 -28.06 15.19
C ALA A 283 -13.94 -27.71 13.74
N THR A 284 -14.85 -27.95 12.79
CA THR A 284 -14.64 -27.88 11.32
C THR A 284 -14.43 -26.48 10.74
N ASP A 285 -14.25 -25.45 11.56
CA ASP A 285 -14.28 -24.03 11.12
C ASP A 285 -12.89 -23.40 10.91
N ALA A 286 -11.80 -24.14 11.11
CA ALA A 286 -10.42 -23.65 10.99
C ALA A 286 -9.90 -23.61 9.52
N THR A 287 -10.65 -22.97 8.61
CA THR A 287 -10.24 -22.82 7.19
C THR A 287 -9.72 -21.42 6.84
N ALA A 288 -9.76 -20.48 7.79
CA ALA A 288 -9.25 -19.13 7.57
C ALA A 288 -7.70 -19.13 7.52
N PRO A 289 -7.08 -18.43 6.55
CA PRO A 289 -5.63 -18.30 6.49
C PRO A 289 -5.10 -17.54 7.72
N LEU A 290 -4.02 -18.05 8.31
CA LEU A 290 -3.30 -17.40 9.39
C LEU A 290 -2.65 -16.12 8.87
N ASN A 291 -2.89 -14.97 9.50
CA ASN A 291 -2.18 -13.73 9.15
C ASN A 291 -0.84 -13.66 9.87
N ASP A 292 -0.87 -13.88 11.19
CA ASP A 292 0.23 -13.67 12.12
C ASP A 292 0.04 -14.47 13.41
N VAL A 293 1.13 -14.62 14.15
CA VAL A 293 1.17 -15.18 15.51
C VAL A 293 1.29 -14.02 16.50
N ASP A 294 0.22 -13.73 17.22
CA ASP A 294 0.21 -12.71 18.28
C ASP A 294 0.75 -13.30 19.60
N LEU A 295 1.91 -12.84 20.04
CA LEU A 295 2.51 -13.20 21.32
C LEU A 295 2.36 -12.06 22.32
N VAL A 296 1.99 -12.39 23.55
CA VAL A 296 2.17 -11.50 24.70
C VAL A 296 3.27 -12.05 25.60
N VAL A 297 4.17 -11.18 26.05
CA VAL A 297 5.27 -11.52 26.96
C VAL A 297 5.19 -10.71 28.26
N PRO A 298 5.83 -11.16 29.36
CA PRO A 298 5.90 -10.39 30.60
C PRO A 298 6.59 -9.02 30.40
N PRO A 299 6.32 -8.02 31.26
CA PRO A 299 7.04 -6.74 31.26
C PRO A 299 8.47 -6.89 31.82
N ASP A 300 9.31 -7.64 31.10
CA ASP A 300 10.72 -7.86 31.38
C ASP A 300 11.58 -7.53 30.15
N ASP A 301 12.33 -6.44 30.22
CA ASP A 301 13.20 -5.95 29.14
C ASP A 301 14.28 -6.98 28.74
N ALA A 302 14.81 -7.73 29.72
CA ALA A 302 15.84 -8.73 29.47
C ALA A 302 15.26 -9.94 28.72
N GLY A 303 14.12 -10.45 29.19
CA GLY A 303 13.37 -11.53 28.53
C GLY A 303 12.92 -11.14 27.13
N LEU A 304 12.37 -9.92 26.95
CA LEU A 304 11.99 -9.38 25.65
C LEU A 304 13.18 -9.30 24.69
N SER A 305 14.30 -8.72 25.14
CA SER A 305 15.51 -8.61 24.31
C SER A 305 16.04 -9.98 23.92
N ARG A 306 16.06 -10.94 24.85
CA ARG A 306 16.47 -12.32 24.59
C ARG A 306 15.57 -12.98 23.54
N LEU A 307 14.25 -12.80 23.64
CA LEU A 307 13.30 -13.34 22.66
C LEU A 307 13.53 -12.77 21.26
N LEU A 308 13.65 -11.45 21.14
CA LEU A 308 13.87 -10.81 19.84
C LEU A 308 15.22 -11.19 19.23
N GLN A 309 16.26 -11.38 20.05
CA GLN A 309 17.57 -11.90 19.59
C GLN A 309 17.47 -13.34 19.10
N TRP A 310 16.69 -14.18 19.81
CA TRP A 310 16.46 -15.56 19.42
C TRP A 310 15.71 -15.63 18.08
N LEU A 311 14.69 -14.77 17.89
CA LEU A 311 13.97 -14.66 16.62
C LEU A 311 14.89 -14.16 15.48
N ASP A 312 15.72 -13.13 15.71
CA ASP A 312 16.69 -12.64 14.71
C ASP A 312 17.68 -13.74 14.31
N ALA A 313 18.14 -14.55 15.28
CA ALA A 313 19.00 -15.71 15.01
C ALA A 313 18.30 -16.84 14.23
N ASP A 314 16.97 -16.97 14.37
CA ASP A 314 16.13 -17.90 13.59
C ASP A 314 15.70 -17.32 12.21
N GLY A 315 16.37 -16.25 11.77
CA GLY A 315 16.23 -15.67 10.44
C GLY A 315 15.08 -14.66 10.31
N PHE A 316 14.50 -14.19 11.40
CA PHE A 316 13.51 -13.12 11.37
C PHE A 316 14.16 -11.74 11.25
N SER A 317 13.58 -10.87 10.42
CA SER A 317 13.79 -9.43 10.52
C SER A 317 12.90 -8.88 11.63
N ILE A 318 13.50 -8.22 12.62
CA ILE A 318 12.77 -7.57 13.71
C ILE A 318 12.52 -6.10 13.36
N GLU A 319 11.27 -5.70 13.41
CA GLU A 319 10.78 -4.40 12.96
C GLU A 319 9.98 -3.70 14.07
N SER A 320 10.14 -2.38 14.12
CA SER A 320 9.24 -1.47 14.84
C SER A 320 8.79 -0.40 13.86
N TRP A 321 7.47 -0.33 13.60
CA TRP A 321 6.93 0.59 12.56
C TRP A 321 7.65 0.43 11.20
N ASN A 322 7.88 -0.82 10.78
CA ASN A 322 8.56 -1.18 9.53
C ASN A 322 10.00 -0.67 9.39
N SER A 323 10.60 -0.21 10.49
CA SER A 323 12.03 0.05 10.59
C SER A 323 12.68 -1.14 11.28
N ARG A 324 13.71 -1.72 10.65
CA ARG A 324 14.48 -2.78 11.28
C ARG A 324 15.11 -2.24 12.57
N ILE A 325 14.97 -2.99 13.64
CA ILE A 325 15.61 -2.71 14.92
C ILE A 325 16.57 -3.83 15.26
N THR A 326 17.55 -3.53 16.09
CA THR A 326 18.48 -4.51 16.62
C THR A 326 18.34 -4.52 18.14
N PRO A 327 18.01 -5.67 18.75
CA PRO A 327 18.04 -5.81 20.19
C PRO A 327 19.44 -5.49 20.78
N PRO A 328 19.54 -5.07 22.06
CA PRO A 328 18.49 -5.07 23.07
C PRO A 328 17.48 -3.91 22.91
N VAL A 329 16.26 -4.13 23.40
CA VAL A 329 15.18 -3.13 23.42
C VAL A 329 14.56 -3.04 24.81
N ALA A 330 14.02 -1.88 25.15
CA ALA A 330 13.22 -1.70 26.36
C ALA A 330 11.73 -1.80 26.04
N ALA A 331 10.92 -2.37 26.93
CA ALA A 331 9.47 -2.36 26.85
C ALA A 331 8.91 -0.93 26.76
N ALA A 332 9.60 0.04 27.36
CA ALA A 332 9.27 1.46 27.22
C ALA A 332 9.28 1.95 25.75
N ALA A 333 10.01 1.28 24.84
CA ALA A 333 9.98 1.60 23.41
C ALA A 333 8.63 1.25 22.74
N LEU A 334 7.74 0.54 23.45
CA LEU A 334 6.35 0.29 23.08
C LEU A 334 5.35 1.29 23.68
N ARG A 335 5.76 2.30 24.46
CA ARG A 335 4.81 3.28 25.06
C ARG A 335 3.88 3.98 24.06
N TYR A 336 4.26 4.00 22.79
CA TYR A 336 3.46 4.55 21.68
C TYR A 336 3.27 3.55 20.52
N ARG A 337 3.55 2.25 20.76
CA ARG A 337 3.55 1.20 19.75
C ARG A 337 2.91 -0.06 20.32
N HIS A 338 2.13 -0.77 19.52
CA HIS A 338 1.38 -1.92 20.03
C HIS A 338 2.19 -3.21 20.11
N TYR A 339 3.21 -3.38 19.26
CA TYR A 339 4.03 -4.60 19.19
C TYR A 339 5.39 -4.34 18.51
N PHE A 340 6.32 -5.27 18.69
CA PHE A 340 7.45 -5.50 17.77
C PHE A 340 7.05 -6.58 16.78
N ARG A 341 7.37 -6.40 15.50
CA ARG A 341 7.01 -7.36 14.47
C ARG A 341 8.24 -8.13 14.02
N ALA A 342 8.17 -9.45 14.03
CA ALA A 342 9.18 -10.32 13.46
C ALA A 342 8.60 -10.94 12.18
N ARG A 343 9.34 -10.83 11.07
CA ARG A 343 8.96 -11.47 9.78
C ARG A 343 10.11 -12.26 9.21
N ARG A 344 9.81 -13.45 8.67
CA ARG A 344 10.73 -14.20 7.82
C ARG A 344 10.02 -14.80 6.62
N VAL A 345 10.75 -14.95 5.53
CA VAL A 345 10.33 -15.73 4.36
C VAL A 345 11.41 -16.76 4.12
N ASP A 346 11.03 -18.04 4.06
CA ASP A 346 11.98 -19.11 3.78
C ASP A 346 12.29 -19.25 2.28
N ALA A 347 13.24 -20.11 1.92
CA ALA A 347 13.63 -20.33 0.52
C ALA A 347 12.52 -20.94 -0.36
N ARG A 348 11.42 -21.40 0.23
CA ARG A 348 10.24 -21.90 -0.49
C ARG A 348 9.14 -20.82 -0.61
N GLY A 349 9.42 -19.59 -0.15
CA GLY A 349 8.47 -18.49 -0.18
C GLY A 349 7.44 -18.53 0.96
N ARG A 350 7.64 -19.38 1.97
CA ARG A 350 6.71 -19.52 3.10
C ARG A 350 7.00 -18.41 4.09
N LEU A 351 5.99 -17.58 4.33
CA LEU A 351 6.05 -16.43 5.21
C LEU A 351 5.64 -16.84 6.61
N LEU A 352 6.27 -16.25 7.62
CA LEU A 352 5.81 -16.30 9.00
C LEU A 352 5.97 -14.91 9.63
N GLN A 353 4.86 -14.37 10.10
CA GLN A 353 4.80 -13.12 10.87
C GLN A 353 4.46 -13.41 12.33
N VAL A 354 5.18 -12.76 13.24
CA VAL A 354 4.98 -12.85 14.69
C VAL A 354 4.95 -11.43 15.26
N ASP A 355 3.88 -11.07 15.94
CA ASP A 355 3.73 -9.77 16.60
C ASP A 355 3.89 -9.95 18.11
N VAL A 356 4.96 -9.36 18.67
CA VAL A 356 5.35 -9.48 20.08
C VAL A 356 4.90 -8.24 20.85
N THR A 357 3.91 -8.42 21.71
CA THR A 357 3.36 -7.42 22.62
C THR A 357 3.88 -7.64 24.04
N VAL A 358 4.10 -6.56 24.80
CA VAL A 358 4.50 -6.64 26.21
C VAL A 358 3.28 -6.33 27.08
N ALA A 359 2.97 -7.20 28.04
CA ALA A 359 1.89 -6.97 29.00
C ALA A 359 2.20 -5.77 29.91
N GLU A 360 1.18 -5.02 30.32
CA GLU A 360 1.39 -3.86 31.21
C GLU A 360 1.89 -4.26 32.61
N THR A 361 1.45 -5.41 33.11
CA THR A 361 1.81 -5.93 34.43
C THR A 361 2.04 -7.44 34.38
N HIS A 362 2.78 -7.97 35.35
CA HIS A 362 2.98 -9.41 35.52
C HIS A 362 1.64 -10.15 35.79
N GLU A 363 0.73 -9.53 36.53
CA GLU A 363 -0.62 -10.06 36.76
C GLU A 363 -1.45 -10.09 35.47
N GLY A 364 -1.35 -9.03 34.65
CA GLY A 364 -2.01 -8.98 33.34
C GLY A 364 -1.50 -10.06 32.40
N PHE A 365 -0.18 -10.32 32.40
CA PHE A 365 0.41 -11.45 31.68
C PHE A 365 -0.14 -12.79 32.20
N ALA A 366 -0.12 -13.02 33.52
CA ALA A 366 -0.61 -14.27 34.10
C ALA A 366 -2.09 -14.54 33.78
N ALA A 367 -2.93 -13.51 33.81
CA ALA A 367 -4.33 -13.61 33.42
C ALA A 367 -4.49 -13.99 31.94
N CYS A 368 -3.70 -13.39 31.04
CA CYS A 368 -3.72 -13.72 29.63
C CYS A 368 -3.24 -15.16 29.35
N ALA A 369 -2.15 -15.58 30.02
CA ALA A 369 -1.61 -16.93 29.93
C ALA A 369 -2.57 -18.00 30.46
N ALA A 370 -3.32 -17.70 31.53
CA ALA A 370 -4.34 -18.60 32.04
C ALA A 370 -5.53 -18.77 31.08
N ALA A 371 -5.88 -17.70 30.34
CA ALA A 371 -6.97 -17.73 29.36
C ALA A 371 -6.58 -18.44 28.05
N ASN A 372 -5.29 -18.46 27.69
CA ASN A 372 -4.77 -19.05 26.47
C ASN A 372 -3.50 -19.85 26.78
N PRO A 373 -3.62 -21.06 27.34
CA PRO A 373 -2.47 -21.90 27.62
C PRO A 373 -1.75 -22.26 26.31
N ALA A 374 -0.43 -22.05 26.30
CA ALA A 374 0.46 -22.24 25.15
C ALA A 374 0.62 -23.71 24.74
#